data_AF-A0A2N2XN17-F1
#
_entry.id   AF-A0A2N2XN17-F1
#
_cell.length_a   1.000
_cell.length_b   1.000
_cell.length_c   1.000
_cell.angle_alpha   90.00
_cell.angle_beta   90.00
_cell.angle_gamma   90.00
#
_symmetry.space_group_name_H-M   'P 1'
#
loop_
_entity.id
_entity.type
_entity.pdbx_description
1 polymer ?
#
loop_
_entity_poly.entity_id
_entity_poly.type
_entity_poly.pdbx_seq_one_letter_code
_entity_poly.pdbx_strand_id
1 'polypeptide(L)'
;YIVLAILSPVLAYLSEKTEKILTGKDYPFNGEQWMRDMVRGILLVVRNMLIEVAIIIGIFAVGFIPVLGQLVSLFGIIFLFFVSAYFYGFSYLDYSMERRKMSLRQSIHFIRKNKGLAISTGGIFALCLMLPMCGPTLGTFFSIFSVVGASASIVEYEKTHNAIKDI
;
A
#
# COMPACT_ATOMS: atom_id res chain seq x y z
N TYR A 1 6.30 5.92 -6.97
CA TYR A 1 7.17 4.88 -6.35
C TYR A 1 8.45 5.42 -5.75
N ILE A 2 9.22 6.27 -6.43
CA ILE A 2 10.47 6.87 -5.87
C ILE A 2 10.20 7.52 -4.51
N VAL A 3 9.12 8.30 -4.42
CA VAL A 3 8.63 8.91 -3.18
C VAL A 3 8.38 7.87 -2.09
N LEU A 4 7.66 6.78 -2.38
CA LEU A 4 7.39 5.70 -1.43
C LEU A 4 8.67 4.96 -1.00
N ALA A 5 9.62 4.76 -1.90
CA ALA A 5 10.89 4.10 -1.57
C ALA A 5 11.74 4.95 -0.62
N ILE A 6 11.81 6.27 -0.87
CA ILE A 6 12.54 7.22 -0.01
C ILE A 6 11.83 7.41 1.34
N LEU A 7 10.50 7.46 1.33
CA LEU A 7 9.69 7.63 2.54
C LEU A 7 9.50 6.33 3.33
N SER A 8 9.78 5.16 2.76
CA SER A 8 9.67 3.85 3.42
C SER A 8 10.16 3.85 4.89
N PRO A 9 11.38 4.34 5.23
CA PRO A 9 11.85 4.40 6.62
C PRO A 9 11.01 5.34 7.51
N VAL A 10 10.54 6.47 6.96
CA VAL A 10 9.69 7.43 7.69
C VAL A 10 8.29 6.86 7.92
N LEU A 11 7.74 6.17 6.91
CA LEU A 11 6.42 5.53 6.99
C LEU A 11 6.42 4.38 7.98
N ALA A 12 7.49 3.58 8.02
CA ALA A 12 7.69 2.55 9.03
C ALA A 12 7.72 3.15 10.44
N TYR A 13 8.49 4.22 10.65
CA TYR A 13 8.55 4.92 11.94
C TYR A 13 7.21 5.53 12.37
N LEU A 14 6.46 6.11 11.43
CA LEU A 14 5.14 6.68 11.72
C LEU A 14 4.12 5.61 12.09
N SER A 15 4.09 4.48 11.36
CA SER A 15 3.27 3.33 11.72
C SER A 15 3.60 2.82 13.13
N GLU A 16 4.89 2.83 13.51
CA GLU A 16 5.35 2.49 14.85
C GLU A 16 4.66 3.33 15.93
N LYS A 17 4.72 4.65 15.76
CA LYS A 17 4.13 5.63 16.69
C LYS A 17 2.60 5.55 16.71
N THR A 18 1.95 5.38 15.57
CA THR A 18 0.48 5.30 15.50
C THR A 18 -0.07 4.13 16.31
N GLU A 19 0.51 2.94 16.18
CA GLU A 19 0.05 1.79 16.98
C GLU A 19 0.43 1.94 18.46
N LYS A 20 1.59 2.53 18.79
CA LYS A 20 1.94 2.80 20.19
C LYS A 20 0.86 3.66 20.85
N ILE A 21 0.34 4.66 20.13
CA ILE A 21 -0.77 5.51 20.59
C ILE A 21 -2.08 4.70 20.68
N LEU A 22 -2.37 3.83 19.70
CA LEU A 22 -3.62 3.07 19.64
C LEU A 22 -3.70 1.87 20.61
N THR A 23 -2.56 1.25 20.95
CA THR A 23 -2.49 -0.02 21.69
C THR A 23 -1.74 0.07 23.01
N GLY A 24 -1.00 1.16 23.25
CA GLY A 24 -0.27 1.38 24.50
C GLY A 24 0.94 0.46 24.75
N LYS A 25 1.33 -0.37 23.77
CA LYS A 25 2.48 -1.27 23.87
C LYS A 25 3.77 -0.58 23.41
N ASP A 26 4.80 -0.66 24.25
CA ASP A 26 6.15 -0.20 23.94
C ASP A 26 6.97 -1.30 23.24
N TYR A 27 7.61 -0.96 22.12
CA TYR A 27 8.50 -1.86 21.39
C TYR A 27 9.93 -1.32 21.45
N PRO A 28 10.93 -2.13 21.85
CA PRO A 28 12.31 -1.71 21.87
C PRO A 28 12.86 -1.57 20.44
N PHE A 29 13.52 -0.43 20.16
CA PHE A 29 14.12 -0.16 18.86
C PHE A 29 15.31 -1.10 18.60
N ASN A 30 15.25 -1.87 17.51
CA ASN A 30 16.34 -2.76 17.07
C ASN A 30 16.81 -2.34 15.67
N GLY A 31 18.04 -1.81 15.58
CA GLY A 31 18.59 -1.29 14.32
C GLY A 31 18.82 -2.36 13.23
N GLU A 32 19.04 -3.62 13.62
CA GLU A 32 19.20 -4.73 12.67
C GLU A 32 17.85 -5.13 12.07
N GLN A 33 16.78 -5.03 12.86
CA GLN A 33 15.40 -5.18 12.38
C GLN A 33 15.04 -4.02 11.44
N TRP A 34 15.36 -2.78 11.83
CA TRP A 34 15.11 -1.59 11.02
C TRP A 34 15.73 -1.66 9.61
N MET A 35 16.96 -2.16 9.48
CA MET A 35 17.61 -2.31 8.17
C MET A 35 16.99 -3.43 7.32
N ARG A 36 16.59 -4.55 7.94
CA ARG A 36 15.83 -5.60 7.25
C ARG A 36 14.48 -5.09 6.75
N ASP A 37 13.82 -4.27 7.56
CA ASP A 37 12.52 -3.69 7.24
C ASP A 37 12.62 -2.74 6.04
N MET A 38 13.67 -1.91 5.98
CA MET A 38 13.94 -1.06 4.82
C MET A 38 14.15 -1.86 3.53
N VAL A 39 15.00 -2.90 3.56
CA VAL A 39 15.29 -3.71 2.37
C VAL A 39 14.04 -4.43 1.88
N ARG A 40 13.23 -4.94 2.81
CA ARG A 40 11.96 -5.57 2.49
C ARG A 40 10.95 -4.59 1.90
N GLY A 41 10.79 -3.41 2.50
CA GLY A 41 9.93 -2.34 1.97
C GLY A 41 10.30 -1.96 0.54
N ILE A 42 11.60 -1.79 0.26
CA ILE A 42 12.11 -1.50 -1.09
C ILE A 42 11.79 -2.64 -2.06
N LEU A 43 12.07 -3.90 -1.69
CA LEU A 43 11.82 -5.06 -2.54
C LEU A 43 10.33 -5.16 -2.92
N LEU A 44 9.45 -4.88 -1.97
CA LEU A 44 8.01 -4.92 -2.15
C LEU A 44 7.51 -3.78 -3.04
N VAL A 45 8.02 -2.57 -2.84
CA VAL A 45 7.74 -1.41 -3.71
C VAL A 45 8.19 -1.69 -5.14
N VAL A 46 9.38 -2.25 -5.35
CA VAL A 46 9.89 -2.63 -6.68
C VAL A 46 9.01 -3.69 -7.31
N ARG A 47 8.63 -4.73 -6.55
CA ARG A 47 7.72 -5.78 -7.04
C ARG A 47 6.37 -5.19 -7.47
N ASN A 48 5.79 -4.31 -6.66
CA ASN A 48 4.50 -3.67 -6.97
C ASN A 48 4.62 -2.79 -8.20
N MET A 49 5.70 -2.01 -8.33
CA MET A 49 5.99 -1.21 -9.51
C MET A 49 6.08 -2.07 -10.77
N LEU A 50 6.81 -3.19 -10.73
CA LEU A 50 6.95 -4.09 -11.88
C LEU A 50 5.61 -4.69 -12.31
N ILE A 51 4.78 -5.12 -11.36
CA ILE A 51 3.47 -5.70 -11.67
C ILE A 51 2.52 -4.62 -12.22
N GLU A 52 2.50 -3.43 -11.64
CA GLU A 52 1.64 -2.33 -12.10
C GLU A 52 2.05 -1.88 -13.52
N VAL A 53 3.35 -1.74 -13.78
CA VAL A 53 3.87 -1.44 -15.12
C VAL A 53 3.49 -2.55 -16.12
N ALA A 54 3.61 -3.82 -15.73
CA ALA A 54 3.20 -4.93 -16.60
C ALA A 54 1.70 -4.90 -16.93
N ILE A 55 0.85 -4.53 -15.96
CA ILE A 55 -0.59 -4.35 -16.17
C ILE A 55 -0.84 -3.19 -17.13
N ILE A 56 -0.17 -2.05 -16.96
CA ILE A 56 -0.29 -0.89 -17.84
C ILE A 56 0.10 -1.26 -19.28
N ILE A 57 1.22 -1.96 -19.47
CA ILE A 57 1.66 -2.44 -20.79
C ILE A 57 0.63 -3.40 -21.38
N GLY A 58 0.07 -4.32 -20.58
CA GLY A 58 -0.98 -5.24 -21.02
C GLY A 58 -2.25 -4.51 -21.49
N ILE A 59 -2.71 -3.51 -20.73
CA ILE A 59 -3.86 -2.68 -21.10
C ILE A 59 -3.58 -1.91 -22.40
N PHE A 60 -2.37 -1.34 -22.52
CA PHE A 60 -1.94 -0.64 -23.72
C PHE A 60 -1.95 -1.55 -24.95
N ALA A 61 -1.44 -2.78 -24.82
CA ALA A 61 -1.46 -3.78 -25.88
C ALA A 61 -2.89 -4.17 -26.29
N VAL A 62 -3.80 -4.37 -25.33
CA VAL A 62 -5.22 -4.65 -25.60
C VAL A 62 -5.92 -3.46 -26.28
N GLY A 63 -5.43 -2.24 -26.03
CA GLY A 63 -5.89 -1.01 -26.66
C GLY A 63 -5.82 -1.00 -28.19
N PHE A 64 -4.93 -1.79 -28.81
CA PHE A 64 -4.80 -1.87 -30.27
C PHE A 64 -5.90 -2.70 -30.95
N ILE A 65 -6.71 -3.43 -30.20
CA ILE A 65 -7.81 -4.24 -30.74
C ILE A 65 -9.04 -3.33 -30.88
N PRO A 66 -9.63 -3.10 -32.06
CA PRO A 66 -10.65 -2.06 -32.27
C PRO A 66 -11.84 -2.10 -31.30
N VAL A 67 -12.34 -3.30 -30.97
CA VAL A 67 -13.49 -3.48 -30.06
C VAL A 67 -13.07 -3.37 -28.59
N LEU A 68 -11.96 -4.01 -28.20
CA LEU A 68 -11.48 -3.98 -26.81
C LEU A 68 -10.85 -2.63 -26.46
N GLY A 69 -10.26 -1.95 -27.43
CA GLY A 69 -9.67 -0.62 -27.30
C GLY A 69 -10.69 0.45 -26.95
N GLN A 70 -11.93 0.35 -27.48
CA GLN A 70 -13.01 1.23 -27.06
C GLN A 70 -13.40 0.99 -25.59
N LEU A 71 -13.46 -0.27 -25.15
CA LEU A 71 -13.70 -0.59 -23.73
C LEU A 71 -12.56 -0.09 -22.84
N VAL A 72 -11.31 -0.25 -23.25
CA VAL A 72 -10.14 0.27 -22.54
C VAL A 72 -10.17 1.80 -22.50
N SER A 73 -10.58 2.49 -23.56
CA SER A 73 -10.68 3.95 -23.54
C SER A 73 -11.80 4.44 -22.62
N LEU A 74 -12.92 3.72 -22.53
CA LEU A 74 -14.06 4.08 -21.67
C LEU A 74 -13.82 3.76 -20.20
N PHE A 75 -13.29 2.58 -19.90
CA PHE A 75 -13.15 2.06 -18.53
C PHE A 75 -11.71 2.07 -18.00
N GLY A 76 -10.71 2.30 -18.85
CA GLY A 76 -9.30 2.16 -18.50
C GLY A 76 -8.85 3.11 -17.40
N ILE A 77 -9.35 4.34 -17.38
CA ILE A 77 -9.04 5.31 -16.31
C ILE A 77 -9.54 4.80 -14.96
N ILE A 78 -10.78 4.31 -14.90
CA ILE A 78 -11.39 3.77 -13.67
C ILE A 78 -10.66 2.49 -13.25
N PHE A 79 -10.37 1.61 -14.21
CA PHE A 79 -9.65 0.37 -13.95
C PHE A 79 -8.25 0.63 -13.40
N LEU A 80 -7.48 1.51 -14.06
CA LEU A 80 -6.15 1.91 -13.62
C LEU A 80 -6.19 2.57 -12.25
N PHE A 81 -7.20 3.39 -11.96
CA PHE A 81 -7.38 3.95 -10.62
C PHE A 81 -7.50 2.85 -9.56
N PHE A 82 -8.32 1.82 -9.77
CA PHE A 82 -8.44 0.71 -8.82
C PHE A 82 -7.16 -0.12 -8.70
N VAL A 83 -6.45 -0.34 -9.82
CA VAL A 83 -5.16 -1.03 -9.84
C VAL A 83 -4.13 -0.26 -9.02
N SER A 84 -3.96 1.03 -9.28
CA SER A 84 -3.04 1.89 -8.55
C SER A 84 -3.41 2.00 -7.07
N ALA A 85 -4.70 2.21 -6.76
CA ALA A 85 -5.19 2.24 -5.38
C ALA A 85 -4.86 0.93 -4.63
N TYR A 86 -5.04 -0.22 -5.28
CA TYR A 86 -4.65 -1.50 -4.72
C TYR A 86 -3.15 -1.58 -4.42
N PHE A 87 -2.26 -1.24 -5.36
CA PHE A 87 -0.81 -1.34 -5.15
C PHE A 87 -0.24 -0.31 -4.17
N TYR A 88 -0.78 0.90 -4.15
CA TYR A 88 -0.42 1.90 -3.15
C TYR A 88 -0.87 1.48 -1.76
N GLY A 89 -2.13 1.06 -1.61
CA GLY A 89 -2.66 0.56 -0.34
C GLY A 89 -1.97 -0.71 0.14
N PHE A 90 -1.59 -1.60 -0.79
CA PHE A 90 -0.77 -2.77 -0.49
C PHE A 90 0.55 -2.35 0.18
N SER A 91 1.21 -1.32 -0.35
CA SER A 91 2.47 -0.81 0.22
C SER A 91 2.25 -0.22 1.62
N TYR A 92 1.14 0.48 1.85
CA TYR A 92 0.80 1.04 3.16
C TYR A 92 0.43 -0.02 4.20
N LEU A 93 -0.30 -1.07 3.79
CA LEU A 93 -0.68 -2.18 4.65
C LEU A 93 0.52 -3.07 5.01
N ASP A 94 1.48 -3.24 4.09
CA ASP A 94 2.66 -4.07 4.37
C ASP A 94 3.49 -3.52 5.53
N TYR A 95 3.61 -2.20 5.70
CA TYR A 95 4.28 -1.62 6.87
C TYR A 95 3.66 -2.11 8.19
N SER A 96 2.33 -2.18 8.28
CA SER A 96 1.62 -2.69 9.45
C SER A 96 1.78 -4.22 9.63
N MET A 97 1.84 -4.97 8.52
CA MET A 97 2.01 -6.44 8.55
C MET A 97 3.45 -6.85 8.91
N GLU A 98 4.44 -6.11 8.40
CA GLU A 98 5.85 -6.30 8.68
C GLU A 98 6.14 -6.18 10.17
N ARG A 99 5.52 -5.21 10.85
CA ARG A 99 5.63 -5.06 12.30
C ARG A 99 5.12 -6.26 13.09
N ARG A 100 4.10 -6.94 12.59
CA ARG A 100 3.60 -8.21 13.16
C ARG A 100 4.52 -9.39 12.87
N LYS A 101 5.71 -9.13 12.34
CA LYS A 101 6.72 -10.11 11.91
C LYS A 101 6.18 -11.10 10.89
N MET A 102 5.11 -10.74 10.17
CA MET A 102 4.62 -11.56 9.06
C MET A 102 5.65 -11.58 7.95
N SER A 103 5.95 -12.73 7.39
CA SER A 103 6.81 -12.84 6.21
C SER A 103 6.19 -12.16 4.98
N LEU A 104 7.01 -11.75 4.01
CA LEU A 104 6.56 -11.13 2.76
C LEU A 104 5.44 -11.94 2.07
N ARG A 105 5.56 -13.29 2.09
CA ARG A 105 4.55 -14.20 1.52
C ARG A 105 3.23 -14.15 2.28
N GLN A 106 3.28 -14.07 3.61
CA GLN A 106 2.10 -13.94 4.46
C GLN A 106 1.40 -12.59 4.25
N SER A 107 2.15 -11.48 4.20
CA SER A 107 1.60 -10.17 3.85
C SER A 107 0.89 -10.19 2.49
N ILE A 108 1.54 -10.74 1.47
CA ILE A 108 0.95 -10.86 0.12
C ILE A 108 -0.35 -11.67 0.17
N HIS A 109 -0.37 -12.79 0.89
CA HIS A 109 -1.55 -13.64 1.00
C HIS A 109 -2.69 -12.91 1.73
N PHE A 110 -2.39 -12.26 2.85
CA PHE A 110 -3.35 -11.49 3.65
C PHE A 110 -3.98 -10.35 2.82
N ILE A 111 -3.16 -9.54 2.16
CA ILE A 111 -3.66 -8.39 1.38
C ILE A 111 -4.42 -8.86 0.13
N ARG A 112 -4.01 -9.98 -0.49
CA ARG A 112 -4.77 -10.59 -1.60
C ARG A 112 -6.13 -11.14 -1.17
N LYS A 113 -6.25 -11.63 0.06
CA LYS A 113 -7.53 -12.06 0.63
C LYS A 113 -8.41 -10.86 0.98
N ASN A 114 -7.80 -9.76 1.43
CA ASN A 114 -8.47 -8.53 1.85
C ASN A 114 -8.26 -7.35 0.90
N LYS A 115 -8.54 -7.52 -0.41
CA LYS A 115 -8.30 -6.48 -1.43
C LYS A 115 -9.05 -5.17 -1.16
N GLY A 116 -10.22 -5.25 -0.52
CA GLY A 116 -11.01 -4.08 -0.15
C GLY A 116 -10.27 -3.14 0.82
N LEU A 117 -9.52 -3.69 1.79
CA LEU A 117 -8.70 -2.90 2.70
C LEU A 117 -7.57 -2.17 1.96
N ALA A 118 -6.94 -2.83 0.98
CA ALA A 118 -5.90 -2.21 0.18
C ALA A 118 -6.45 -1.07 -0.68
N ILE A 119 -7.56 -1.31 -1.39
CA ILE A 119 -8.16 -0.30 -2.26
C ILE A 119 -8.65 0.92 -1.46
N SER A 120 -9.27 0.72 -0.29
CA SER A 120 -9.77 1.83 0.51
C SER A 120 -8.65 2.71 1.08
N THR A 121 -7.58 2.09 1.61
CA THR A 121 -6.44 2.80 2.20
C THR A 121 -5.57 3.49 1.16
N GLY A 122 -5.35 2.85 0.01
CA GLY A 122 -4.60 3.41 -1.12
C GLY A 122 -5.42 4.34 -2.01
N GLY A 123 -6.75 4.29 -1.95
CA GLY A 123 -7.65 5.07 -2.79
C GLY A 123 -7.51 6.58 -2.57
N ILE A 124 -7.36 7.04 -1.32
CA ILE A 124 -7.17 8.46 -1.01
C ILE A 124 -5.89 8.99 -1.69
N PHE A 125 -4.79 8.26 -1.56
CA PHE A 125 -3.53 8.60 -2.20
C PHE A 125 -3.60 8.53 -3.73
N ALA A 126 -4.27 7.51 -4.27
CA ALA A 126 -4.49 7.37 -5.72
C ALA A 126 -5.32 8.54 -6.29
N LEU A 127 -6.35 9.00 -5.58
CA LEU A 127 -7.17 10.15 -5.98
C LEU A 127 -6.35 11.43 -6.02
N CYS A 128 -5.50 11.65 -5.01
CA CYS A 128 -4.61 12.81 -5.01
C CYS A 128 -3.66 12.78 -6.21
N LEU A 129 -3.09 11.63 -6.56
CA LEU A 129 -2.19 11.48 -7.70
C LEU A 129 -2.88 11.67 -9.06
N MET A 130 -4.20 11.50 -9.16
CA MET A 130 -4.94 11.79 -10.40
C MET A 130 -4.91 13.27 -10.78
N LEU A 131 -4.58 14.18 -9.85
CA LEU A 131 -4.46 15.62 -10.14
C LEU A 131 -3.08 15.92 -10.76
N PRO A 132 -2.97 16.27 -12.04
CA PRO A 132 -1.68 16.38 -12.73
C PRO A 132 -0.77 17.51 -12.21
N MET A 133 -1.34 18.61 -11.72
CA MET A 133 -0.55 19.78 -11.27
C MET A 133 -0.18 19.73 -9.78
N CYS A 134 -1.09 19.26 -8.93
CA CYS A 134 -0.89 19.25 -7.47
C CYS A 134 -0.69 17.84 -6.91
N GLY A 135 -0.87 16.79 -7.70
CA GLY A 135 -0.94 15.41 -7.22
C GLY A 135 0.33 14.89 -6.58
N PRO A 136 1.54 15.13 -7.13
CA PRO A 136 2.78 14.70 -6.47
C PRO A 136 2.99 15.36 -5.11
N THR A 137 2.70 16.66 -5.01
CA THR A 137 2.85 17.45 -3.78
C THR A 137 1.80 17.11 -2.75
N LEU A 138 0.53 16.94 -3.15
CA LEU A 138 -0.52 16.48 -2.25
C LEU A 138 -0.30 15.04 -1.84
N GLY A 139 0.14 14.18 -2.77
CA GLY A 139 0.43 12.78 -2.53
C GLY A 139 1.42 12.57 -1.39
N THR A 140 2.49 13.36 -1.30
CA THR A 140 3.44 13.25 -0.17
C THR A 140 2.77 13.54 1.17
N PHE A 141 1.96 14.60 1.29
CA PHE A 141 1.21 14.88 2.52
C PHE A 141 0.18 13.79 2.84
N PHE A 142 -0.59 13.37 1.83
CA PHE A 142 -1.62 12.35 1.99
C PHE A 142 -1.07 10.95 2.25
N SER A 143 0.19 10.67 1.87
CA SER A 143 0.85 9.40 2.19
C SER A 143 0.92 9.13 3.69
N ILE A 144 1.12 10.17 4.50
CA ILE A 144 1.14 10.08 5.96
C ILE A 144 -0.24 9.66 6.48
N PHE A 145 -1.30 10.34 6.01
CA PHE A 145 -2.68 10.00 6.38
C PHE A 145 -3.07 8.58 5.94
N SER A 146 -2.64 8.16 4.75
CA SER A 146 -2.86 6.80 4.24
C SER A 146 -2.17 5.74 5.10
N VAL A 147 -0.96 5.98 5.59
CA VAL A 147 -0.25 5.05 6.50
C VAL A 147 -0.93 4.97 7.87
N VAL A 148 -1.36 6.11 8.41
CA VAL A 148 -2.11 6.16 9.68
C VAL A 148 -3.44 5.41 9.53
N GLY A 149 -4.18 5.67 8.44
CA GLY A 149 -5.43 4.98 8.12
C GLY A 149 -5.23 3.48 7.89
N ALA A 150 -4.16 3.07 7.21
CA ALA A 150 -3.80 1.67 7.03
C ALA A 150 -3.53 0.99 8.37
N SER A 151 -2.72 1.61 9.23
CA SER A 151 -2.43 1.10 10.58
C SER A 151 -3.70 0.96 11.43
N ALA A 152 -4.57 1.98 11.43
CA ALA A 152 -5.85 1.93 12.12
C ALA A 152 -6.79 0.85 11.57
N SER A 153 -6.87 0.70 10.25
CA SER A 153 -7.71 -0.31 9.59
C SER A 153 -7.31 -1.74 9.95
N ILE A 154 -6.01 -1.99 10.12
CA ILE A 154 -5.49 -3.29 10.57
C ILE A 154 -5.84 -3.53 12.03
N VAL A 155 -5.67 -2.54 12.91
CA VAL A 155 -6.08 -2.67 14.32
C VAL A 155 -7.57 -2.97 14.45
N GLU A 156 -8.41 -2.29 13.68
CA GLU A 156 -9.86 -2.50 13.70
C GLU A 156 -10.27 -3.85 13.09
N TYR A 157 -9.57 -4.27 12.03
CA TYR A 157 -9.78 -5.59 11.43
C TYR A 157 -9.54 -6.70 12.46
N GLU A 158 -8.52 -6.57 13.30
CA GLU A 158 -8.20 -7.55 14.32
C GLU A 158 -9.18 -7.58 15.49
N LYS A 159 -9.64 -6.40 15.94
CA LYS A 159 -10.71 -6.31 16.94
C LYS A 159 -11.98 -6.99 16.44
N THR A 160 -12.34 -6.74 15.19
CA THR A 160 -13.54 -7.31 14.56
C THR A 160 -13.43 -8.83 14.35
N HIS A 161 -12.24 -9.33 14.03
CA HIS A 161 -12.02 -10.75 13.71
C HIS A 161 -11.42 -11.57 14.87
N ASN A 162 -11.36 -11.02 16.10
CA ASN A 162 -10.77 -11.68 17.28
C ASN A 162 -9.37 -12.28 17.04
N ALA A 163 -8.56 -11.65 16.17
CA ALA A 163 -7.23 -12.16 15.80
C ALA A 163 -6.16 -11.91 16.88
N ILE A 164 -6.54 -11.38 18.04
CA ILE A 164 -5.63 -11.10 19.17
C ILE A 164 -5.22 -12.39 19.92
N LYS A 165 -5.74 -13.57 19.56
CA LYS A 165 -5.43 -14.81 20.31
C LYS A 165 -4.34 -15.71 19.73
N ASP A 166 -3.95 -15.57 18.46
CA ASP A 166 -3.10 -16.56 17.78
C ASP A 166 -1.86 -15.99 17.04
N ILE A 167 -1.33 -14.83 17.47
CA ILE A 167 0.01 -14.35 17.06
C ILE A 167 0.90 -14.18 18.29
#